data_AF-A0A940C952-F1
#
_entry.id   AF-A0A940C952-F1
#
_cell.length_a   1.000
_cell.length_b   1.000
_cell.length_c   1.000
_cell.angle_alpha   90.00
_cell.angle_beta   90.00
_cell.angle_gamma   90.00
#
_symmetry.space_group_name_H-M   'P 1'
#
loop_
_entity.id
_entity.type
_entity.pdbx_description
1 polymer ?
#
loop_
_entity_poly.entity_id
_entity_poly.type
_entity_poly.pdbx_seq_one_letter_code
_entity_poly.pdbx_strand_id
1 'polypeptide(L)'
;MKVQIIGVQKGQSRNGRDFTNLFFQKPFTDYETSNGSCVGFKTDSEFTYINCDGIKPGDECELTYEPGYQDKATLTNIQIISAAKKG
;
A
#
# COMPACT_ATOMS: atom_id res chain seq x y z
N MET A 1 7.37 4.79 1.37
CA MET A 1 6.62 4.39 2.59
C MET A 1 6.67 2.88 2.71
N LYS A 2 7.15 2.35 3.83
CA LYS A 2 7.20 0.90 4.07
C LYS A 2 5.90 0.42 4.69
N VAL A 3 5.34 -0.65 4.16
CA VAL A 3 4.05 -1.21 4.58
C VAL A 3 4.10 -2.73 4.56
N GLN A 4 3.27 -3.38 5.38
CA GLN A 4 3.03 -4.81 5.27
C GLN A 4 1.70 -5.06 4.57
N ILE A 5 1.74 -5.79 3.46
CA ILE A 5 0.54 -6.16 2.70
C ILE A 5 -0.28 -7.16 3.51
N ILE A 6 -1.57 -6.89 3.65
CA ILE A 6 -2.54 -7.77 4.35
C ILE A 6 -3.65 -8.26 3.42
N GLY A 7 -3.79 -7.66 2.24
CA GLY A 7 -4.77 -8.07 1.24
C GLY A 7 -4.44 -7.52 -0.14
N VAL A 8 -4.83 -8.28 -1.17
CA VAL A 8 -4.70 -7.88 -2.58
C VAL A 8 -6.02 -8.21 -3.26
N GLN A 9 -6.66 -7.21 -3.87
CA GLN A 9 -7.85 -7.38 -4.70
C GLN A 9 -7.53 -6.92 -6.12
N LYS A 10 -7.59 -7.86 -7.07
CA LYS A 10 -7.47 -7.55 -8.49
C LYS A 10 -8.86 -7.41 -9.12
N GLY A 11 -8.98 -6.56 -10.12
CA GLY A 11 -10.21 -6.38 -10.86
C GLY A 11 -9.99 -5.67 -12.18
N GLN A 12 -11.07 -5.44 -12.90
CA GLN A 12 -11.06 -4.71 -14.16
C GLN A 12 -12.01 -3.52 -14.08
N SER A 13 -11.54 -2.36 -14.48
CA SER A 13 -12.34 -1.13 -14.52
C SER A 13 -13.39 -1.21 -15.64
N ARG A 14 -14.37 -0.29 -15.62
CA ARG A 14 -15.40 -0.20 -16.68
C ARG A 14 -14.83 -0.06 -18.10
N ASN A 15 -13.61 0.44 -18.23
CA ASN A 15 -12.94 0.65 -19.51
C ASN A 15 -12.03 -0.54 -19.91
N GLY A 16 -12.13 -1.68 -19.22
CA GLY A 16 -11.32 -2.87 -19.51
C GLY A 16 -9.89 -2.80 -18.97
N ARG A 17 -9.50 -1.73 -18.26
CA ARG A 17 -8.16 -1.61 -17.67
C ARG A 17 -8.10 -2.35 -16.34
N ASP A 18 -7.13 -3.26 -16.21
CA ASP A 18 -6.88 -3.99 -14.98
C ASP A 18 -6.36 -3.06 -13.89
N PHE A 19 -6.82 -3.28 -12.65
CA PHE A 19 -6.41 -2.54 -11.47
C PHE A 19 -6.17 -3.49 -10.30
N THR A 20 -5.40 -3.00 -9.32
CA THR A 20 -5.20 -3.66 -8.04
C THR A 20 -5.51 -2.70 -6.89
N ASN A 21 -6.29 -3.16 -5.92
CA ASN A 21 -6.36 -2.55 -4.59
C ASN A 21 -5.41 -3.31 -3.66
N LEU A 22 -4.43 -2.60 -3.11
CA LEU A 22 -3.56 -3.10 -2.06
C LEU A 22 -4.12 -2.70 -0.71
N PHE A 23 -4.29 -3.66 0.18
CA PHE A 23 -4.62 -3.42 1.58
C PHE A 23 -3.37 -3.71 2.40
N PHE A 24 -3.02 -2.78 3.29
CA PHE A 24 -1.80 -2.89 4.07
C PHE A 24 -1.94 -2.25 5.44
N GLN A 25 -1.04 -2.61 6.33
CA GLN A 25 -0.86 -1.91 7.60
C GLN A 25 0.38 -1.02 7.56
N LYS A 26 0.28 0.14 8.20
CA LYS A 26 1.35 1.14 8.36
C LYS A 26 1.39 1.65 9.79
N PRO A 27 2.56 2.11 10.29
CA PRO A 27 2.63 2.74 11.59
C PRO A 27 1.77 4.00 11.63
N PHE A 28 1.34 4.37 12.83
CA PHE A 28 0.79 5.70 13.07
C PHE A 28 1.87 6.76 12.78
N THR A 29 1.44 7.90 12.25
CA THR A 29 2.34 9.02 11.98
C THR A 29 2.81 9.66 13.29
N ASP A 30 3.92 10.38 13.24
CA ASP A 30 4.42 11.15 14.39
C ASP A 30 3.39 12.16 14.89
N TYR A 31 2.61 12.74 13.99
CA TYR A 31 1.51 13.64 14.35
C TYR A 31 0.41 12.90 15.14
N GLU A 32 -0.02 11.73 14.68
CA GLU A 32 -1.06 10.94 15.36
C GLU A 32 -0.60 10.47 16.74
N THR A 33 0.64 10.01 16.84
CA THR A 33 1.23 9.56 18.12
C THR A 33 1.50 10.70 19.09
N SER A 34 1.82 11.90 18.60
CA SER A 34 2.02 13.09 19.44
C SER A 34 0.72 13.67 19.98
N ASN A 35 -0.40 13.45 19.29
CA ASN A 35 -1.71 14.02 19.63
C ASN A 35 -2.72 12.97 20.15
N GLY A 36 -2.28 11.72 20.37
CA GLY A 36 -3.16 10.63 20.77
C GLY A 36 -2.41 9.44 21.37
N SER A 37 -3.17 8.54 21.99
CA SER A 37 -2.63 7.29 22.53
C SER A 37 -2.77 6.18 21.49
N CYS A 38 -1.73 5.97 20.67
CA CYS A 38 -1.71 4.97 19.61
C CYS A 38 -0.93 3.72 20.03
N VAL A 39 -1.49 2.53 19.77
CA VAL A 39 -0.82 1.24 19.97
C VAL A 39 -0.97 0.39 18.71
N GLY A 40 0.12 -0.20 18.23
CA GLY A 40 0.11 -1.08 17.04
C GLY A 40 0.18 -0.31 15.71
N PHE A 41 -0.62 -0.76 14.74
CA PHE A 41 -0.64 -0.26 13.37
C PHE A 41 -2.06 0.14 12.95
N LYS A 42 -2.16 1.01 11.95
CA LYS A 42 -3.42 1.29 11.25
C LYS A 42 -3.44 0.63 9.89
N THR A 43 -4.64 0.28 9.43
CA THR A 43 -4.87 -0.26 8.09
C THR A 43 -5.22 0.85 7.11
N ASP A 44 -4.76 0.72 5.88
CA ASP A 44 -5.09 1.62 4.79
C ASP A 44 -5.20 0.83 3.48
N SER A 45 -5.65 1.49 2.41
CA SER A 45 -5.68 0.91 1.07
C SER A 45 -5.19 1.86 0.00
N GLU A 46 -4.64 1.29 -1.07
CA GLU A 46 -4.15 2.03 -2.22
C GLU A 46 -4.67 1.39 -3.51
N PHE A 47 -5.34 2.19 -4.33
CA PHE A 47 -5.77 1.80 -5.66
C PHE A 47 -4.64 2.10 -6.66
N THR A 48 -4.30 1.15 -7.51
CA THR A 48 -3.29 1.36 -8.54
C THR A 48 -3.58 0.63 -9.83
N TYR A 49 -3.08 1.20 -10.93
CA TYR A 49 -2.99 0.54 -12.23
C TYR A 49 -1.59 -0.05 -12.49
N ILE A 50 -0.67 0.07 -11.53
CA ILE A 50 0.65 -0.56 -11.59
C ILE A 50 0.46 -2.07 -11.50
N ASN A 51 1.23 -2.83 -12.30
CA ASN A 51 1.21 -4.28 -12.19
C ASN A 51 1.75 -4.72 -10.81
N CYS A 52 0.91 -5.42 -10.05
CA CYS A 52 1.20 -5.93 -8.71
C CYS A 52 1.41 -7.46 -8.70
N ASP A 53 1.79 -8.06 -9.82
CA ASP A 53 2.03 -9.50 -9.92
C ASP A 53 3.15 -9.94 -8.95
N GLY A 54 2.89 -11.03 -8.22
CA GLY A 54 3.81 -11.56 -7.20
C GLY A 54 3.64 -10.97 -5.80
N ILE A 55 2.95 -9.84 -5.64
CA ILE A 55 2.62 -9.28 -4.33
C ILE A 55 1.51 -10.11 -3.69
N LYS A 56 1.70 -10.48 -2.43
CA LYS A 56 0.74 -11.27 -1.64
C LYS A 56 0.70 -10.81 -0.17
N PRO A 57 -0.36 -11.16 0.57
CA PRO A 57 -0.40 -10.93 2.01
C PRO A 57 0.84 -11.48 2.73
N GLY A 58 1.37 -10.69 3.66
CA GLY A 58 2.59 -10.96 4.42
C GLY A 58 3.86 -10.35 3.83
N ASP A 59 3.86 -9.92 2.56
CA ASP A 59 5.01 -9.22 1.98
C ASP A 59 5.18 -7.83 2.62
N GLU A 60 6.43 -7.44 2.85
CA GLU A 60 6.77 -6.05 3.17
C GLU A 60 7.16 -5.33 1.88
N CYS A 61 6.48 -4.23 1.60
CA CYS A 61 6.66 -3.45 0.38
C CYS A 61 7.05 -2.00 0.68
N GLU A 62 7.84 -1.42 -0.22
CA GLU A 62 8.08 0.01 -0.30
C GLU A 62 7.19 0.63 -1.38
N LEU A 63 6.29 1.50 -0.95
CA LEU A 63 5.44 2.31 -1.80
C LEU A 63 6.11 3.66 -2.06
N THR A 64 6.43 3.97 -3.31
CA THR A 64 7.01 5.26 -3.71
C THR A 64 5.92 6.13 -4.29
N TYR A 65 5.84 7.37 -3.80
CA TYR A 65 4.88 8.36 -4.26
C TYR A 65 5.62 9.58 -4.78
N GLU A 66 5.12 10.16 -5.87
CA GLU A 66 5.58 11.43 -6.41
C GLU A 66 4.48 12.51 -6.24
N PRO A 67 4.86 13.80 -6.18
CA PRO A 67 3.89 14.89 -6.21
C PRO A 67 3.02 14.79 -7.47
N GLY A 68 1.72 14.60 -7.28
CA GLY A 68 0.74 14.51 -8.36
C GLY A 68 -0.05 15.80 -8.56
N TYR A 69 -1.14 15.68 -9.32
CA TYR A 69 -2.03 16.80 -9.60
C TYR A 69 -2.78 17.26 -8.33
N GLN A 70 -2.87 18.58 -8.10
CA GLN A 70 -3.50 19.19 -6.92
C GLN A 70 -2.93 18.72 -5.57
N ASP A 71 -1.60 18.62 -5.47
CA ASP A 71 -0.87 18.23 -4.25
C ASP A 71 -1.22 16.82 -3.73
N LYS A 72 -1.94 16.01 -4.51
CA LYS A 72 -2.21 14.61 -4.18
C LYS A 72 -1.01 13.77 -4.58
N ALA A 73 -0.42 13.09 -3.60
CA ALA A 73 0.63 12.11 -3.86
C ALA A 73 0.10 11.01 -4.77
N THR A 74 0.82 10.69 -5.84
CA THR A 74 0.47 9.62 -6.78
C THR A 74 1.44 8.46 -6.56
N LEU A 75 0.92 7.25 -6.36
CA LEU A 75 1.75 6.05 -6.28
C LEU A 75 2.41 5.79 -7.63
N THR A 76 3.74 5.79 -7.67
CA THR A 76 4.53 5.60 -8.90
C THR A 76 5.28 4.28 -8.95
N ASN A 77 5.61 3.69 -7.79
CA ASN A 77 6.31 2.42 -7.75
C ASN A 77 5.96 1.60 -6.50
N ILE A 78 6.04 0.28 -6.64
CA ILE A 78 5.87 -0.69 -5.55
C ILE A 78 7.01 -1.69 -5.63
N GLN A 79 7.78 -1.82 -4.55
CA GLN A 79 8.89 -2.76 -4.47
C GLN A 79 8.71 -3.70 -3.28
N ILE A 80 8.79 -5.02 -3.49
CA ILE A 80 8.86 -5.99 -2.40
C ILE A 80 10.25 -5.89 -1.76
N ILE A 81 10.31 -5.52 -0.48
CA ILE A 81 11.55 -5.46 0.30
C ILE A 81 11.82 -6.81 0.96
N SER A 82 10.76 -7.46 1.45
CA SER A 82 10.83 -8.74 2.13
C SER A 82 9.61 -9.56 1.74
N ALA A 83 9.83 -10.77 1.23
CA ALA A 83 8.74 -11.67 0.88
C ALA A 83 8.17 -12.33 2.14
N ALA A 84 6.86 -12.55 2.15
CA ALA A 84 6.19 -13.35 3.16
C ALA A 84 6.92 -14.70 3.29
N LYS A 85 7.32 -15.06 4.51
CA LYS A 85 7.91 -16.37 4.77
C LYS A 85 6.88 -17.43 4.39
N LYS A 86 7.30 -18.44 3.64
CA LYS A 86 6.49 -19.66 3.45
C LYS A 86 6.30 -20.27 4.84
N GLY A 87 5.08 -20.19 5.35
CA GLY A 87 4.65 -20.94 6.53
C GLY A 87 4.62 -22.43 6.25
#